data_AF-A0A4X2KV93-F1
#
_entry.id   AF-A0A4X2KV93-F1
#
_cell.length_a   1.000
_cell.length_b   1.000
_cell.length_c   1.000
_cell.angle_alpha   90.00
_cell.angle_beta   90.00
_cell.angle_gamma   90.00
#
_symmetry.space_group_name_H-M   'P 1'
#
loop_
_entity.id
_entity.type
_entity.pdbx_description
1 polymer ?
#
loop_
_entity_poly.entity_id
_entity_poly.type
_entity_poly.pdbx_seq_one_letter_code
_entity_poly.pdbx_strand_id
1 'polypeptide(L)'
;MESRPPGQPTVPHPCPSVKQPPQVVLQLKVVGLFKGIPFQIAKCTAECLKRAHPDKFKDPIMVPLHEFAWHEFLQEKKRELKGETWRYPSTVMCFINDQLLGNEGCLQKWAYKKWGQKDFKPIPLYEALTSDYVADYLKNSKRPMVFLEVSINKQSIGRLIFELYADLCPKTCQNFQTLCTGNAGFSRSGLKLHYKNTIFHRLVKSGWLQGGDIDMGKGNGGESIYGPVFEDENFAVPHDKRGVLGMANKGRHTNGSQFYITLQKASYLDRKYVAFGQLIEGTRVLQILEVADTLNERPVYTCRIIDCGNYR
;
A
#
# COMPACT_ATOMS: atom_id res chain seq x y z
N MET A 1 66.47 54.32 38.44
CA MET A 1 66.51 52.91 38.01
C MET A 1 65.12 52.54 37.53
N GLU A 2 65.08 51.89 36.37
CA GLU A 2 64.00 51.10 35.75
C GLU A 2 63.73 51.50 34.31
N SER A 3 64.49 50.85 33.43
CA SER A 3 64.39 50.83 31.98
C SER A 3 63.19 49.99 31.53
N ARG A 4 62.34 50.56 30.66
CA ARG A 4 61.30 49.80 29.93
C ARG A 4 61.95 48.94 28.84
N PRO A 5 61.54 47.67 28.66
CA PRO A 5 61.97 46.85 27.53
C PRO A 5 61.13 47.15 26.26
N PRO A 6 61.64 46.83 25.05
CA PRO A 6 60.98 47.17 23.79
C PRO A 6 59.90 46.16 23.39
N GLY A 7 58.95 46.65 22.57
CA GLY A 7 57.71 45.99 22.21
C GLY A 7 57.85 44.64 21.51
N GLN A 8 56.94 43.72 21.83
CA GLN A 8 56.72 42.48 21.11
C GLN A 8 55.92 42.74 19.82
N PRO A 9 56.21 42.01 18.71
CA PRO A 9 55.45 42.12 17.48
C PRO A 9 54.06 41.50 17.66
N THR A 10 53.03 42.24 17.27
CA THR A 10 51.64 41.78 17.24
C THR A 10 51.46 40.66 16.22
N VAL A 11 51.06 39.48 16.69
CA VAL A 11 50.69 38.33 15.85
C VAL A 11 49.44 38.69 15.03
N PRO A 12 49.39 38.42 13.70
CA PRO A 12 48.19 38.67 12.92
C PRO A 12 47.06 37.78 13.42
N HIS A 13 45.91 38.39 13.73
CA HIS A 13 44.68 37.65 13.97
C HIS A 13 44.33 36.82 12.72
N PRO A 14 44.04 35.52 12.86
CA PRO A 14 43.57 34.73 11.72
C PRO A 14 42.24 35.31 11.25
N CYS A 15 42.16 35.62 9.94
CA CYS A 15 40.92 36.01 9.28
C CYS A 15 39.80 35.04 9.67
N PRO A 16 38.59 35.54 10.00
CA PRO A 16 37.47 34.66 10.27
C PRO A 16 37.23 33.80 9.03
N SER A 17 37.41 32.49 9.19
CA SER A 17 37.10 31.50 8.17
C SER A 17 35.67 31.76 7.70
N VAL A 18 35.51 32.17 6.44
CA VAL A 18 34.21 32.28 5.79
C VAL A 18 33.56 30.91 5.92
N LYS A 19 32.57 30.79 6.81
CA LYS A 19 31.75 29.58 6.91
C LYS A 19 31.10 29.41 5.54
N GLN A 20 31.58 28.43 4.77
CA GLN A 20 30.90 28.03 3.54
C GLN A 20 29.43 27.80 3.89
N PRO A 21 28.48 28.31 3.09
CA PRO A 21 27.07 28.05 3.32
C PRO A 21 26.87 26.53 3.41
N PRO A 22 26.01 26.03 4.32
CA PRO A 22 25.82 24.61 4.48
C PRO A 22 25.47 24.01 3.11
N GLN A 23 26.32 23.12 2.61
CA GLN A 23 26.05 22.41 1.37
C GLN A 23 24.77 21.62 1.59
N VAL A 24 23.69 22.02 0.91
CA VAL A 24 22.40 21.36 1.02
C VAL A 24 22.55 19.95 0.46
N VAL A 25 22.68 18.98 1.36
CA VAL A 25 22.73 17.56 1.01
C VAL A 25 21.36 17.19 0.42
N LEU A 26 21.37 16.65 -0.79
CA LEU A 26 20.15 16.32 -1.52
C LEU A 26 19.53 15.03 -0.97
N GLN A 27 18.21 15.03 -0.84
CA GLN A 27 17.41 13.84 -0.54
C GLN A 27 16.68 13.40 -1.80
N LEU A 28 17.02 12.22 -2.31
CA LEU A 28 16.23 11.57 -3.35
C LEU A 28 15.13 10.73 -2.71
N LYS A 29 13.94 10.77 -3.30
CA LYS A 29 12.81 9.91 -2.94
C LYS A 29 12.18 9.34 -4.21
N VAL A 30 12.00 8.03 -4.23
CA VAL A 30 11.40 7.29 -5.35
C VAL A 30 10.15 6.59 -4.82
N VAL A 31 9.00 6.91 -5.38
CA VAL A 31 7.71 6.31 -5.04
C VAL A 31 7.14 5.66 -6.29
N GLY A 32 6.77 4.38 -6.26
CA GLY A 32 6.27 3.74 -7.47
C GLY A 32 5.81 2.30 -7.31
N LEU A 33 5.24 1.76 -8.38
CA LEU A 33 4.87 0.35 -8.46
C LEU A 33 6.10 -0.53 -8.38
N PHE A 34 6.19 -1.34 -7.34
CA PHE A 34 7.36 -2.17 -7.08
C PHE A 34 7.59 -3.27 -8.13
N LYS A 35 6.52 -3.72 -8.80
CA LYS A 35 6.57 -4.67 -9.93
C LYS A 35 6.96 -4.00 -11.25
N GLY A 36 7.11 -2.68 -11.28
CA GLY A 36 7.39 -1.92 -12.50
C GLY A 36 8.88 -1.74 -12.74
N ILE A 37 9.33 -2.04 -13.97
CA ILE A 37 10.68 -1.72 -14.46
C ILE A 37 11.06 -0.25 -14.20
N PRO A 38 10.17 0.75 -14.41
CA PRO A 38 10.50 2.16 -14.12
C PRO A 38 10.94 2.42 -12.68
N PHE A 39 10.32 1.75 -11.70
CA PHE A 39 10.69 1.87 -10.30
C PHE A 39 12.12 1.38 -10.08
N GLN A 40 12.48 0.24 -10.66
CA GLN A 40 13.82 -0.32 -10.53
C GLN A 40 14.88 0.55 -11.22
N ILE A 41 14.58 1.13 -12.39
CA ILE A 41 15.46 2.11 -13.06
C ILE A 41 15.72 3.32 -12.16
N ALA A 42 14.65 3.91 -11.61
CA ALA A 42 14.75 5.07 -10.72
C ALA A 42 15.53 4.75 -9.44
N LYS A 43 15.26 3.58 -8.83
CA LYS A 43 15.96 3.07 -7.66
C LYS A 43 17.47 2.95 -7.92
N CYS A 44 17.86 2.23 -8.98
CA CYS A 44 19.27 2.07 -9.33
C CYS A 44 19.95 3.42 -9.61
N THR A 45 19.26 4.35 -10.28
CA THR A 45 19.79 5.68 -10.55
C THR A 45 20.08 6.45 -9.26
N ALA A 46 19.14 6.43 -8.31
CA ALA A 46 19.29 7.11 -7.02
C ALA A 46 20.40 6.48 -6.15
N GLU A 47 20.48 5.16 -6.11
CA GLU A 47 21.53 4.42 -5.38
C GLU A 47 22.91 4.67 -5.98
N CYS A 48 23.03 4.70 -7.32
CA CYS A 48 24.28 5.05 -8.00
C CYS A 48 24.74 6.46 -7.66
N LEU A 49 23.84 7.45 -7.63
CA LEU A 49 24.18 8.82 -7.25
C LEU A 49 24.69 8.92 -5.81
N LYS A 50 24.03 8.25 -4.87
CA LYS A 50 24.48 8.19 -3.48
C LYS A 50 25.86 7.54 -3.36
N ARG A 51 26.10 6.44 -4.10
CA ARG A 51 27.39 5.74 -4.09
C ARG A 51 28.52 6.57 -4.70
N ALA A 52 28.24 7.29 -5.79
CA ALA A 52 29.23 8.14 -6.46
C ALA A 52 29.53 9.43 -5.68
N HIS A 53 28.55 9.96 -4.93
CA HIS A 53 28.67 11.22 -4.22
C HIS A 53 28.11 11.12 -2.79
N PRO A 54 28.76 10.37 -1.89
CA PRO A 54 28.22 10.05 -0.57
C PRO A 54 27.96 11.29 0.31
N ASP A 55 28.77 12.35 0.16
CA ASP A 55 28.64 13.59 0.93
C ASP A 55 27.57 14.54 0.38
N LYS A 56 27.11 14.32 -0.86
CA LYS A 56 26.15 15.19 -1.55
C LYS A 56 24.73 14.69 -1.45
N PHE A 57 24.54 13.40 -1.14
CA PHE A 57 23.24 12.77 -1.06
C PHE A 57 23.02 12.12 0.31
N LYS A 58 21.82 12.24 0.85
CA LYS A 58 21.32 11.34 1.90
C LYS A 58 21.00 9.98 1.30
N ASP A 59 20.82 8.97 2.15
CA ASP A 59 20.34 7.67 1.69
C ASP A 59 18.99 7.84 0.98
N PRO A 60 18.84 7.35 -0.27
CA PRO A 60 17.60 7.51 -1.01
C PRO A 60 16.42 6.85 -0.29
N ILE A 61 15.27 7.53 -0.28
CA ILE A 61 14.04 7.00 0.30
C ILE A 61 13.28 6.24 -0.79
N MET A 62 13.18 4.92 -0.63
CA MET A 62 12.41 4.06 -1.54
C MET A 62 11.04 3.76 -0.93
N VAL A 63 9.98 4.08 -1.67
CA VAL A 63 8.59 3.80 -1.27
C VAL A 63 7.97 2.88 -2.31
N PRO A 64 8.19 1.55 -2.20
CA PRO A 64 7.54 0.57 -3.06
C PRO A 64 6.05 0.49 -2.72
N LEU A 65 5.19 0.60 -3.74
CA LEU A 65 3.73 0.54 -3.58
C LEU A 65 3.12 -0.56 -4.45
N HIS A 66 2.11 -1.25 -3.92
CA HIS A 66 1.22 -2.11 -4.72
C HIS A 66 0.32 -1.27 -5.64
N GLU A 67 -0.35 -1.92 -6.59
CA GLU A 67 -1.28 -1.27 -7.55
C GLU A 67 -2.27 -0.34 -6.85
N PHE A 68 -2.93 -0.84 -5.81
CA PHE A 68 -3.95 -0.10 -5.08
C PHE A 68 -3.37 1.13 -4.36
N ALA A 69 -2.27 0.96 -3.63
CA ALA A 69 -1.63 2.04 -2.89
C ALA A 69 -1.02 3.10 -3.82
N TRP A 70 -0.51 2.70 -4.98
CA TRP A 70 -0.03 3.62 -6.02
C TRP A 70 -1.16 4.46 -6.60
N HIS A 71 -2.32 3.85 -6.87
CA HIS A 71 -3.49 4.59 -7.33
C HIS A 71 -3.88 5.68 -6.33
N GLU A 72 -4.00 5.34 -5.04
CA GLU A 72 -4.36 6.31 -3.99
C GLU A 72 -3.31 7.42 -3.86
N PHE A 73 -2.02 7.06 -3.83
CA PHE A 73 -0.92 8.02 -3.81
C PHE A 73 -0.99 8.99 -4.99
N LEU A 74 -1.25 8.46 -6.19
CA LEU A 74 -1.31 9.26 -7.40
C LEU A 74 -2.49 10.24 -7.38
N GLN A 75 -3.66 9.82 -6.90
CA GLN A 75 -4.83 10.70 -6.75
C GLN A 75 -4.56 11.82 -5.76
N GLU A 76 -3.92 11.51 -4.63
CA GLU A 76 -3.54 12.53 -3.65
C GLU A 76 -2.54 13.54 -4.23
N LYS A 77 -1.49 13.06 -4.91
CA LYS A 77 -0.49 13.93 -5.54
C LYS A 77 -1.05 14.79 -6.67
N LYS A 78 -2.00 14.27 -7.43
CA LYS A 78 -2.72 15.06 -8.44
C LYS A 78 -3.50 16.23 -7.83
N ARG A 79 -4.13 16.02 -6.66
CA ARG A 79 -4.85 17.07 -5.94
C ARG A 79 -3.91 18.13 -5.35
N GLU A 80 -2.76 17.69 -4.84
CA GLU A 80 -1.75 18.56 -4.23
C GLU A 80 -1.05 19.44 -5.26
N LEU A 81 -0.57 18.85 -6.35
CA LEU A 81 0.30 19.54 -7.31
C LEU A 81 -0.48 20.38 -8.34
N LYS A 82 -1.76 20.06 -8.59
CA LYS A 82 -2.63 20.71 -9.59
C LYS A 82 -1.97 20.74 -11.01
N GLY A 83 -2.67 21.23 -12.03
CA GLY A 83 -2.08 21.43 -13.37
C GLY A 83 -1.67 20.16 -14.15
N GLU A 84 -0.48 20.16 -14.77
CA GLU A 84 0.01 19.16 -15.74
C GLU A 84 0.13 17.71 -15.21
N THR A 85 0.04 17.49 -13.90
CA THR A 85 0.07 16.15 -13.29
C THR A 85 -1.20 15.32 -13.49
N TRP A 86 -2.25 15.92 -14.06
CA TRP A 86 -3.56 15.25 -14.22
C TRP A 86 -3.49 13.95 -15.06
N ARG A 87 -2.57 13.90 -16.03
CA ARG A 87 -2.26 12.73 -16.85
C ARG A 87 -0.85 12.22 -16.63
N TYR A 88 -0.44 12.02 -15.37
CA TYR A 88 0.86 11.39 -15.10
C TYR A 88 0.90 9.95 -15.68
N PRO A 89 1.76 9.66 -16.68
CA PRO A 89 1.66 8.43 -17.45
C PRO A 89 2.56 7.30 -16.93
N SER A 90 3.48 7.60 -16.01
CA SER A 90 4.44 6.62 -15.48
C SER A 90 3.92 5.98 -14.19
N THR A 91 4.54 4.85 -13.83
CA THR A 91 4.27 4.06 -12.62
C THR A 91 5.25 4.38 -11.49
N VAL A 92 6.09 5.41 -11.66
CA VAL A 92 7.05 5.89 -10.66
C VAL A 92 7.11 7.42 -10.68
N MET A 93 7.20 8.02 -9.50
CA MET A 93 7.47 9.44 -9.26
C MET A 93 8.76 9.61 -8.45
N CYS A 94 9.63 10.47 -8.96
CA CYS A 94 10.91 10.82 -8.34
C CYS A 94 10.86 12.25 -7.80
N PHE A 95 11.43 12.45 -6.61
CA PHE A 95 11.49 13.74 -5.93
C PHE A 95 12.92 14.05 -5.48
N ILE A 96 13.26 15.33 -5.46
CA ILE A 96 14.48 15.87 -4.86
C ILE A 96 14.06 16.89 -3.80
N ASN A 97 14.46 16.67 -2.55
CA ASN A 97 14.08 17.55 -1.43
C ASN A 97 12.56 17.83 -1.42
N ASP A 98 11.77 16.77 -1.61
CA ASP A 98 10.29 16.77 -1.72
C ASP A 98 9.68 17.53 -2.91
N GLN A 99 10.50 18.11 -3.79
CA GLN A 99 10.02 18.68 -5.05
C GLN A 99 9.96 17.62 -6.14
N LEU A 100 8.83 17.57 -6.87
CA LEU A 100 8.62 16.61 -7.97
C LEU A 100 9.65 16.87 -9.09
N LEU A 101 10.45 15.85 -9.39
CA LEU A 101 11.37 15.85 -10.53
C LEU A 101 10.71 15.29 -11.80
N GLY A 102 9.82 14.30 -11.65
CA GLY A 102 9.19 13.60 -12.76
C GLY A 102 9.32 12.09 -12.61
N ASN A 103 9.43 11.38 -13.74
CA ASN A 103 9.54 9.92 -13.78
C ASN A 103 11.01 9.46 -13.77
N GLU A 104 11.26 8.17 -13.99
CA GLU A 104 12.60 7.58 -14.07
C GLU A 104 13.47 8.23 -15.15
N GLY A 105 12.90 8.54 -16.32
CA GLY A 105 13.62 9.22 -17.40
C GLY A 105 14.00 10.65 -17.05
N CYS A 106 13.15 11.39 -16.33
CA CYS A 106 13.50 12.71 -15.80
C CYS A 106 14.65 12.62 -14.78
N LEU A 107 14.63 11.61 -13.91
CA LEU A 107 15.70 11.38 -12.95
C LEU A 107 17.04 11.05 -13.62
N GLN A 108 17.06 10.15 -14.60
CA GLN A 108 18.28 9.83 -15.37
C GLN A 108 18.81 11.06 -16.11
N LYS A 109 17.94 11.84 -16.77
CA LYS A 109 18.34 13.08 -17.45
C LYS A 109 18.94 14.10 -16.49
N TRP A 110 18.34 14.27 -15.32
CA TRP A 110 18.86 15.16 -14.28
C TRP A 110 20.20 14.67 -13.72
N ALA A 111 20.30 13.37 -13.42
CA ALA A 111 21.52 12.73 -12.94
C ALA A 111 22.68 12.92 -13.92
N TYR A 112 22.43 12.72 -15.21
CA TYR A 112 23.42 12.96 -16.25
C TYR A 112 23.84 14.43 -16.34
N LYS A 113 22.88 15.35 -16.41
CA LYS A 113 23.18 16.78 -16.60
C LYS A 113 23.91 17.41 -15.40
N LYS A 114 23.59 17.00 -14.18
CA LYS A 114 24.14 17.61 -12.95
C LYS A 114 25.35 16.89 -12.40
N TRP A 115 25.44 15.57 -12.60
CA TRP A 115 26.43 14.71 -11.95
C TRP A 115 27.26 13.88 -12.94
N GLY A 116 26.99 13.99 -14.24
CA GLY A 116 27.66 13.16 -15.25
C GLY A 116 27.31 11.68 -15.15
N GLN A 117 26.34 11.30 -14.30
CA GLN A 117 25.96 9.92 -14.06
C GLN A 117 25.24 9.36 -15.29
N LYS A 118 25.91 8.46 -16.01
CA LYS A 118 25.32 7.68 -17.09
C LYS A 118 24.89 6.32 -16.57
N ASP A 119 23.85 5.80 -17.18
CA ASP A 119 23.34 4.47 -16.92
C ASP A 119 23.30 3.68 -18.23
N PHE A 120 24.15 2.66 -18.31
CA PHE A 120 24.32 1.82 -19.50
C PHE A 120 23.69 0.44 -19.33
N LYS A 121 22.95 0.21 -18.24
CA LYS A 121 22.33 -1.08 -17.98
C LYS A 121 21.25 -1.36 -19.04
N PRO A 122 21.28 -2.53 -19.69
CA PRO A 122 20.27 -2.87 -20.68
C PRO A 122 18.94 -3.22 -19.99
N ILE A 123 17.82 -3.05 -20.69
CA ILE A 123 16.47 -3.34 -20.16
C ILE A 123 16.34 -4.74 -19.53
N PRO A 124 16.89 -5.83 -20.11
CA PRO A 124 16.83 -7.16 -19.51
C PRO A 124 17.46 -7.25 -18.11
N LEU A 125 18.48 -6.42 -17.82
CA LEU A 125 19.05 -6.38 -16.47
C LEU A 125 18.06 -5.75 -15.49
N TYR A 126 17.30 -4.73 -15.91
CA TYR A 126 16.25 -4.15 -15.08
C TYR A 126 15.07 -5.09 -14.86
N GLU A 127 14.71 -5.89 -15.86
CA GLU A 127 13.70 -6.93 -15.74
C GLU A 127 14.12 -7.98 -14.69
N ALA A 128 15.35 -8.48 -14.79
CA ALA A 128 15.90 -9.42 -13.81
C ALA A 128 15.91 -8.83 -12.39
N LEU A 129 16.43 -7.62 -12.22
CA LEU A 129 16.45 -6.93 -10.93
C LEU A 129 15.04 -6.69 -10.36
N THR A 130 14.07 -6.38 -11.23
CA THR A 130 12.66 -6.21 -10.82
C THR A 130 12.09 -7.54 -10.35
N SER A 131 12.35 -8.62 -11.09
CA SER A 131 11.92 -9.98 -10.71
C SER A 131 12.49 -10.39 -9.35
N ASP A 132 13.79 -10.20 -9.15
CA ASP A 132 14.45 -10.50 -7.88
C ASP A 132 13.86 -9.66 -6.73
N TYR A 133 13.66 -8.36 -6.96
CA TYR A 133 13.07 -7.47 -5.97
C TYR A 133 11.64 -7.87 -5.59
N VAL A 134 10.82 -8.26 -6.57
CA VAL A 134 9.46 -8.77 -6.33
C VAL A 134 9.51 -10.06 -5.52
N ALA A 135 10.38 -11.02 -5.89
CA ALA A 135 10.52 -12.28 -5.16
C ALA A 135 10.94 -12.04 -3.70
N ASP A 136 11.93 -11.17 -3.47
CA ASP A 136 12.39 -10.80 -2.13
C ASP A 136 11.29 -10.08 -1.33
N TYR A 137 10.57 -9.15 -1.95
CA TYR A 137 9.47 -8.44 -1.31
C TYR A 137 8.38 -9.41 -0.85
N LEU A 138 7.96 -10.33 -1.72
CA LEU A 138 6.95 -11.33 -1.40
C LEU A 138 7.44 -12.30 -0.30
N LYS A 139 8.69 -12.78 -0.39
CA LYS A 139 9.30 -13.67 0.61
C LYS A 139 9.42 -13.01 1.98
N ASN A 140 9.80 -11.73 2.02
CA ASN A 140 10.02 -11.00 3.26
C ASN A 140 8.73 -10.56 3.94
N SER A 141 7.67 -10.30 3.17
CA SER A 141 6.37 -9.93 3.74
C SER A 141 5.83 -10.99 4.71
N LYS A 142 6.05 -12.29 4.41
CA LYS A 142 5.50 -13.46 5.13
C LYS A 142 3.98 -13.39 5.37
N ARG A 143 3.29 -12.46 4.70
CA ARG A 143 1.87 -12.20 4.87
C ARG A 143 1.11 -13.01 3.83
N PRO A 144 0.11 -13.81 4.25
CA PRO A 144 -0.72 -14.53 3.31
C PRO A 144 -1.42 -13.57 2.36
N MET A 145 -1.45 -13.91 1.07
CA MET A 145 -2.27 -13.22 0.11
C MET A 145 -3.43 -14.10 -0.32
N VAL A 146 -4.59 -13.49 -0.51
CA VAL A 146 -5.82 -14.17 -0.95
C VAL A 146 -6.50 -13.35 -2.02
N PHE A 147 -7.29 -14.01 -2.86
CA PHE A 147 -8.09 -13.34 -3.88
C PHE A 147 -9.58 -13.64 -3.72
N LEU A 148 -10.40 -12.68 -4.15
CA LEU A 148 -11.83 -12.83 -4.40
C LEU A 148 -12.10 -12.46 -5.86
N GLU A 149 -12.54 -13.40 -6.68
CA GLU A 149 -13.01 -13.14 -8.04
C GLU A 149 -14.48 -12.73 -8.01
N VAL A 150 -14.80 -11.58 -8.60
CA VAL A 150 -16.10 -10.94 -8.46
C VAL A 150 -16.82 -10.88 -9.80
N SER A 151 -18.13 -11.10 -9.77
CA SER A 151 -19.03 -10.86 -10.89
C SER A 151 -20.15 -9.90 -10.52
N ILE A 152 -20.69 -9.21 -11.52
CA ILE A 152 -21.96 -8.48 -11.43
C ILE A 152 -22.87 -9.08 -12.49
N ASN A 153 -24.09 -9.49 -12.11
CA ASN A 153 -25.04 -10.15 -13.01
C ASN A 153 -24.42 -11.33 -13.79
N LYS A 154 -23.58 -12.13 -13.13
CA LYS A 154 -22.87 -13.30 -13.69
C LYS A 154 -21.75 -12.96 -14.69
N GLN A 155 -21.47 -11.68 -14.95
CA GLN A 155 -20.30 -11.27 -15.73
C GLN A 155 -19.12 -11.00 -14.79
N SER A 156 -18.01 -11.73 -14.97
CA SER A 156 -16.79 -11.49 -14.20
C SER A 156 -16.26 -10.08 -14.47
N ILE A 157 -15.96 -9.34 -13.41
CA ILE A 157 -15.41 -7.98 -13.45
C ILE A 157 -13.94 -7.92 -13.01
N GLY A 158 -13.38 -9.06 -12.57
CA GLY A 158 -11.99 -9.20 -12.15
C GLY A 158 -11.84 -9.66 -10.70
N ARG A 159 -10.62 -9.52 -10.17
CA ARG A 159 -10.24 -9.98 -8.83
C ARG A 159 -9.91 -8.82 -7.89
N LEU A 160 -10.26 -8.99 -6.63
CA LEU A 160 -9.72 -8.24 -5.50
C LEU A 160 -8.64 -9.11 -4.85
N ILE A 161 -7.43 -8.58 -4.70
CA ILE A 161 -6.31 -9.31 -4.07
C ILE A 161 -5.96 -8.61 -2.78
N PHE A 162 -5.94 -9.37 -1.68
CA PHE A 162 -5.68 -8.86 -0.34
C PHE A 162 -4.39 -9.42 0.21
N GLU A 163 -3.64 -8.58 0.89
CA GLU A 163 -2.59 -8.97 1.83
C GLU A 163 -3.19 -9.04 3.24
N LEU A 164 -2.97 -10.16 3.94
CA LEU A 164 -3.46 -10.38 5.30
C LEU A 164 -2.34 -10.16 6.31
N TYR A 165 -2.61 -9.36 7.34
CA TYR A 165 -1.65 -9.00 8.39
C TYR A 165 -1.54 -10.09 9.46
N ALA A 166 -1.18 -11.31 9.06
CA ALA A 166 -1.11 -12.48 9.94
C ALA A 166 -0.03 -12.36 11.05
N ASP A 167 0.92 -11.44 10.87
CA ASP A 167 1.90 -11.02 11.90
C ASP A 167 1.25 -10.19 13.03
N LEU A 168 0.14 -9.52 12.76
CA LEU A 168 -0.59 -8.70 13.74
C LEU A 168 -1.86 -9.38 14.23
N CYS A 169 -2.65 -9.96 13.34
CA CYS A 169 -3.95 -10.60 13.63
C CYS A 169 -3.99 -12.05 13.09
N PRO A 170 -3.12 -12.96 13.58
CA PRO A 170 -3.01 -14.33 13.04
C PRO A 170 -4.33 -15.10 13.05
N LYS A 171 -5.13 -15.03 14.12
CA LYS A 171 -6.40 -15.76 14.25
C LYS A 171 -7.44 -15.22 13.27
N THR A 172 -7.56 -13.91 13.16
CA THR A 172 -8.50 -13.24 12.24
C THR A 172 -8.12 -13.51 10.79
N CYS A 173 -6.82 -13.44 10.47
CA CYS A 173 -6.31 -13.72 9.13
C CYS A 173 -6.50 -15.19 8.75
N GLN A 174 -6.27 -16.12 9.67
CA GLN A 174 -6.51 -17.55 9.44
C GLN A 174 -8.00 -17.81 9.16
N ASN A 175 -8.91 -17.22 9.94
CA ASN A 175 -10.35 -17.31 9.67
C ASN A 175 -10.69 -16.88 8.25
N PHE A 176 -10.28 -15.67 7.85
CA PHE A 176 -10.56 -15.16 6.52
C PHE A 176 -9.94 -16.01 5.41
N GLN A 177 -8.67 -16.39 5.55
CA GLN A 177 -7.95 -17.20 4.58
C GLN A 177 -8.58 -18.60 4.41
N THR A 178 -8.98 -19.23 5.50
CA THR A 178 -9.63 -20.55 5.44
C THR A 178 -11.03 -20.44 4.80
N LEU A 179 -11.77 -19.37 5.07
CA LEU A 179 -13.04 -19.10 4.38
C LEU A 179 -12.84 -18.75 2.90
N CYS A 180 -11.70 -18.18 2.49
CA CYS A 180 -11.35 -18.03 1.08
C CYS A 180 -11.05 -19.38 0.40
N THR A 181 -10.38 -20.31 1.08
CA THR A 181 -9.98 -21.60 0.47
C THR A 181 -11.06 -22.68 0.56
N GLY A 182 -11.93 -22.62 1.56
CA GLY A 182 -12.99 -23.60 1.78
C GLY A 182 -12.51 -24.90 2.42
N ASN A 183 -11.25 -24.94 2.85
CA ASN A 183 -10.61 -26.15 3.36
C ASN A 183 -11.19 -26.64 4.70
N ALA A 184 -11.95 -25.81 5.42
CA ALA A 184 -12.63 -26.19 6.66
C ALA A 184 -13.92 -27.01 6.44
N GLY A 185 -14.41 -27.12 5.20
CA GLY A 185 -15.62 -27.89 4.89
C GLY A 185 -16.88 -27.23 5.44
N PHE A 186 -17.52 -27.87 6.43
CA PHE A 186 -18.79 -27.44 7.00
C PHE A 186 -18.66 -27.15 8.50
N SER A 187 -19.38 -26.14 8.97
CA SER A 187 -19.51 -25.86 10.40
C SER A 187 -20.42 -26.88 11.08
N ARG A 188 -20.48 -26.82 12.42
CA ARG A 188 -21.37 -27.69 13.21
C ARG A 188 -22.85 -27.48 12.91
N SER A 189 -23.25 -26.29 12.46
CA SER A 189 -24.62 -25.98 12.06
C SER A 189 -24.93 -26.41 10.61
N GLY A 190 -23.95 -26.99 9.90
CA GLY A 190 -24.09 -27.45 8.52
C GLY A 190 -23.84 -26.36 7.47
N LEU A 191 -23.35 -25.17 7.87
CA LEU A 191 -22.99 -24.12 6.94
C LEU A 191 -21.67 -24.44 6.24
N LYS A 192 -21.61 -24.25 4.93
CA LYS A 192 -20.35 -24.39 4.19
C LYS A 192 -19.44 -23.21 4.53
N LEU A 193 -18.27 -23.48 5.12
CA LEU A 193 -17.29 -22.48 5.53
C LEU A 193 -16.46 -22.00 4.33
N HIS A 194 -17.11 -21.26 3.42
CA HIS A 194 -16.49 -20.83 2.17
C HIS A 194 -17.13 -19.57 1.58
N TYR A 195 -16.33 -18.61 1.12
CA TYR A 195 -16.84 -17.38 0.50
C TYR A 195 -17.31 -17.53 -0.94
N LYS A 196 -16.92 -18.59 -1.67
CA LYS A 196 -17.39 -18.80 -3.04
C LYS A 196 -18.91 -18.91 -3.07
N ASN A 197 -19.51 -18.20 -4.00
CA ASN A 197 -20.93 -17.98 -4.16
C ASN A 197 -21.59 -17.12 -3.09
N THR A 198 -20.86 -16.47 -2.19
CA THR A 198 -21.43 -15.40 -1.35
C THR A 198 -21.51 -14.09 -2.14
N ILE A 199 -22.23 -13.11 -1.60
CA ILE A 199 -22.45 -11.81 -2.23
C ILE A 199 -21.92 -10.67 -1.36
N PHE A 200 -21.67 -9.53 -1.98
CA PHE A 200 -21.59 -8.27 -1.26
C PHE A 200 -23.01 -7.78 -1.02
N HIS A 201 -23.51 -7.96 0.20
CA HIS A 201 -24.92 -7.72 0.54
C HIS A 201 -25.20 -6.28 0.98
N ARG A 202 -24.17 -5.47 1.24
CA ARG A 202 -24.31 -4.07 1.67
C ARG A 202 -23.17 -3.21 1.15
N LEU A 203 -23.53 -2.05 0.62
CA LEU A 203 -22.66 -1.00 0.12
C LEU A 203 -23.08 0.32 0.77
N VAL A 204 -22.25 0.81 1.69
CA VAL A 204 -22.39 2.14 2.28
C VAL A 204 -21.54 3.09 1.44
N LYS A 205 -22.18 3.95 0.64
CA LYS A 205 -21.48 4.92 -0.21
C LYS A 205 -20.59 5.82 0.65
N SER A 206 -19.34 6.02 0.22
CA SER A 206 -18.32 6.72 1.01
C SER A 206 -18.10 6.11 2.41
N GLY A 207 -18.40 4.84 2.60
CA GLY A 207 -18.19 4.11 3.85
C GLY A 207 -17.37 2.86 3.55
N TRP A 208 -18.07 1.75 3.36
CA TRP A 208 -17.47 0.45 3.12
C TRP A 208 -18.36 -0.43 2.23
N LEU A 209 -17.72 -1.38 1.57
CA LEU A 209 -18.38 -2.51 0.91
C LEU A 209 -18.32 -3.71 1.84
N GLN A 210 -19.47 -4.35 2.12
CA GLN A 210 -19.57 -5.48 3.05
C GLN A 210 -20.07 -6.75 2.35
N GLY A 211 -19.45 -7.87 2.70
CA GLY A 211 -19.80 -9.20 2.21
C GLY A 211 -19.48 -10.27 3.24
N GLY A 212 -19.35 -11.51 2.77
CA GLY A 212 -18.93 -12.64 3.61
C GLY A 212 -20.02 -13.23 4.50
N ASP A 213 -21.30 -12.87 4.28
CA ASP A 213 -22.40 -13.65 4.85
C ASP A 213 -22.53 -14.97 4.07
N ILE A 214 -21.97 -16.04 4.66
CA ILE A 214 -22.00 -17.40 4.11
C ILE A 214 -23.35 -18.09 4.32
N ASP A 215 -24.28 -17.45 5.04
CA ASP A 215 -25.62 -17.94 5.32
C ASP A 215 -26.65 -17.07 4.60
N MET A 216 -27.00 -17.46 3.38
CA MET A 216 -28.06 -16.84 2.55
C MET A 216 -27.83 -15.38 2.10
N GLY A 217 -26.77 -14.70 2.53
CA GLY A 217 -26.39 -13.37 2.01
C GLY A 217 -27.36 -12.23 2.38
N LYS A 218 -28.03 -12.35 3.53
CA LYS A 218 -28.99 -11.34 4.03
C LYS A 218 -28.32 -10.30 4.94
N GLY A 219 -27.09 -10.58 5.40
CA GLY A 219 -26.31 -9.77 6.32
C GLY A 219 -26.57 -10.09 7.79
N ASN A 220 -27.40 -11.08 8.11
CA ASN A 220 -27.72 -11.46 9.50
C ASN A 220 -27.11 -12.79 9.93
N GLY A 221 -26.47 -13.55 9.03
CA GLY A 221 -25.86 -14.84 9.33
C GLY A 221 -24.33 -14.86 9.17
N GLY A 222 -23.82 -16.07 8.99
CA GLY A 222 -22.41 -16.37 8.81
C GLY A 222 -21.72 -16.85 10.10
N GLU A 223 -20.70 -17.71 9.93
CA GLU A 223 -19.96 -18.32 11.03
C GLU A 223 -18.45 -18.32 10.73
N SER A 224 -17.64 -18.24 11.78
CA SER A 224 -16.19 -18.37 11.67
C SER A 224 -15.77 -19.84 11.61
N ILE A 225 -14.50 -20.07 11.27
CA ILE A 225 -13.91 -21.42 11.37
C ILE A 225 -13.79 -21.93 12.82
N TYR A 226 -13.97 -21.05 13.80
CA TYR A 226 -13.87 -21.35 15.22
C TYR A 226 -15.24 -21.61 15.88
N GLY A 227 -16.34 -21.46 15.13
CA GLY A 227 -17.71 -21.50 15.64
C GLY A 227 -18.52 -20.27 15.21
N PRO A 228 -19.70 -20.04 15.82
CA PRO A 228 -20.60 -18.96 15.42
C PRO A 228 -19.94 -17.59 15.42
N VAL A 229 -19.15 -17.29 16.46
CA VAL A 229 -18.37 -16.06 16.57
C VAL A 229 -17.03 -16.30 17.29
N PHE A 230 -16.09 -15.36 17.14
CA PHE A 230 -14.84 -15.28 17.90
C PHE A 230 -14.54 -13.83 18.34
N GLU A 231 -13.59 -13.71 19.27
CA GLU A 231 -13.22 -12.47 19.93
C GLU A 231 -12.51 -11.45 19.03
N ASP A 232 -12.59 -10.16 19.39
CA ASP A 232 -11.72 -9.12 18.80
C ASP A 232 -10.26 -9.40 19.19
N GLU A 233 -9.41 -9.67 18.20
CA GLU A 233 -8.03 -10.08 18.43
C GLU A 233 -7.13 -8.92 18.87
N ASN A 234 -7.08 -7.82 18.11
CA ASN A 234 -6.48 -6.55 18.50
C ASN A 234 -6.91 -5.41 17.56
N PHE A 235 -6.46 -4.19 17.87
CA PHE A 235 -6.77 -2.97 17.10
C PHE A 235 -5.49 -2.23 16.65
N ALA A 236 -4.42 -2.97 16.36
CA ALA A 236 -3.12 -2.38 15.97
C ALA A 236 -3.16 -1.71 14.58
N VAL A 237 -4.07 -2.16 13.72
CA VAL A 237 -4.22 -1.68 12.34
C VAL A 237 -5.29 -0.59 12.31
N PRO A 238 -4.96 0.66 11.91
CA PRO A 238 -5.93 1.74 11.84
C PRO A 238 -6.75 1.68 10.54
N HIS A 239 -7.94 2.27 10.57
CA HIS A 239 -8.78 2.51 9.39
C HIS A 239 -8.41 3.85 8.74
N ASP A 240 -7.13 4.04 8.45
CA ASP A 240 -6.57 5.34 8.04
C ASP A 240 -6.69 5.64 6.54
N LYS A 241 -7.08 4.66 5.73
CA LYS A 241 -7.12 4.75 4.28
C LYS A 241 -8.23 3.90 3.65
N ARG A 242 -8.40 4.09 2.34
CA ARG A 242 -9.23 3.25 1.48
C ARG A 242 -8.60 1.85 1.33
N GLY A 243 -9.42 0.82 1.18
CA GLY A 243 -9.00 -0.55 0.90
C GLY A 243 -8.59 -1.36 2.14
N VAL A 244 -8.83 -0.85 3.36
CA VAL A 244 -8.60 -1.62 4.60
C VAL A 244 -9.64 -2.73 4.69
N LEU A 245 -9.17 -3.95 4.94
CA LEU A 245 -10.00 -5.13 5.15
C LEU A 245 -10.23 -5.32 6.65
N GLY A 246 -11.49 -5.36 7.08
CA GLY A 246 -11.86 -5.50 8.49
C GLY A 246 -13.06 -6.41 8.73
N MET A 247 -13.20 -6.89 9.97
CA MET A 247 -14.29 -7.78 10.37
C MET A 247 -15.55 -6.99 10.66
N ALA A 248 -16.67 -7.37 10.04
CA ALA A 248 -17.98 -6.89 10.46
C ALA A 248 -18.43 -7.70 11.68
N ASN A 249 -18.94 -7.01 12.70
CA ASN A 249 -19.42 -7.62 13.94
C ASN A 249 -20.74 -6.97 14.40
N LYS A 250 -21.42 -7.60 15.36
CA LYS A 250 -22.66 -7.12 15.99
C LYS A 250 -22.41 -6.58 17.41
N GLY A 251 -21.21 -6.08 17.67
CA GLY A 251 -20.71 -5.72 18.98
C GLY A 251 -19.38 -6.40 19.31
N ARG A 252 -18.79 -6.05 20.45
CA ARG A 252 -17.49 -6.59 20.87
C ARG A 252 -17.50 -8.11 20.89
N HIS A 253 -16.41 -8.70 20.41
CA HIS A 253 -16.17 -10.14 20.41
C HIS A 253 -17.24 -10.96 19.68
N THR A 254 -17.80 -10.42 18.59
CA THR A 254 -18.81 -11.11 17.76
C THR A 254 -18.38 -11.24 16.29
N ASN A 255 -17.08 -11.45 16.06
CA ASN A 255 -16.55 -11.62 14.70
C ASN A 255 -16.97 -12.99 14.15
N GLY A 256 -17.50 -13.03 12.92
CA GLY A 256 -17.94 -14.27 12.26
C GLY A 256 -17.22 -14.48 10.93
N SER A 257 -17.98 -14.59 9.84
CA SER A 257 -17.47 -14.60 8.47
C SER A 257 -17.63 -13.27 7.74
N GLN A 258 -18.46 -12.36 8.24
CA GLN A 258 -18.72 -11.10 7.53
C GLN A 258 -17.52 -10.16 7.63
N PHE A 259 -17.19 -9.52 6.52
CA PHE A 259 -16.07 -8.58 6.40
C PHE A 259 -16.49 -7.34 5.63
N TYR A 260 -15.68 -6.29 5.73
CA TYR A 260 -15.82 -5.09 4.93
C TYR A 260 -14.50 -4.64 4.33
N ILE A 261 -14.60 -3.86 3.25
CA ILE A 261 -13.50 -3.16 2.59
C ILE A 261 -13.82 -1.66 2.68
N THR A 262 -12.94 -0.87 3.29
CA THR A 262 -13.16 0.58 3.40
C THR A 262 -13.08 1.25 2.02
N LEU A 263 -13.97 2.21 1.78
CA LEU A 263 -13.99 3.01 0.54
C LEU A 263 -13.35 4.39 0.74
N GLN A 264 -13.06 4.75 1.99
CA GLN A 264 -12.29 5.91 2.40
C GLN A 264 -11.72 5.70 3.81
N LYS A 265 -10.94 6.67 4.31
CA LYS A 265 -10.52 6.70 5.73
C LYS A 265 -11.76 6.65 6.64
N ALA A 266 -11.74 5.74 7.61
CA ALA A 266 -12.88 5.45 8.49
C ALA A 266 -12.43 5.30 9.96
N SER A 267 -11.66 6.27 10.48
CA SER A 267 -11.07 6.20 11.84
C SER A 267 -12.08 6.08 12.98
N TYR A 268 -13.37 6.33 12.74
CA TYR A 268 -14.44 6.09 13.72
C TYR A 268 -14.73 4.60 13.99
N LEU A 269 -14.20 3.70 13.15
CA LEU A 269 -14.22 2.24 13.31
C LEU A 269 -13.08 1.73 14.19
N ASP A 270 -12.04 2.55 14.42
CA ASP A 270 -10.89 2.17 15.23
C ASP A 270 -11.33 1.77 16.65
N ARG A 271 -10.70 0.70 17.17
CA ARG A 271 -11.00 0.12 18.51
C ARG A 271 -12.42 -0.43 18.68
N LYS A 272 -13.19 -0.54 17.58
CA LYS A 272 -14.52 -1.17 17.54
C LYS A 272 -14.57 -2.37 16.60
N TYR A 273 -13.80 -2.31 15.53
CA TYR A 273 -13.70 -3.37 14.52
C TYR A 273 -12.23 -3.72 14.28
N VAL A 274 -11.97 -5.01 14.11
CA VAL A 274 -10.61 -5.52 13.84
C VAL A 274 -10.30 -5.33 12.36
N ALA A 275 -9.34 -4.48 12.03
CA ALA A 275 -8.70 -4.46 10.71
C ALA A 275 -7.57 -5.50 10.69
N PHE A 276 -7.51 -6.28 9.61
CA PHE A 276 -6.60 -7.44 9.54
C PHE A 276 -5.96 -7.62 8.16
N GLY A 277 -6.17 -6.70 7.23
CA GLY A 277 -5.52 -6.75 5.93
C GLY A 277 -5.78 -5.51 5.09
N GLN A 278 -5.30 -5.53 3.86
CA GLN A 278 -5.52 -4.46 2.88
C GLN A 278 -5.65 -5.01 1.47
N LEU A 279 -6.42 -4.30 0.64
CA LEU A 279 -6.46 -4.50 -0.80
C LEU A 279 -5.13 -4.04 -1.42
N ILE A 280 -4.50 -4.91 -2.20
CA ILE A 280 -3.24 -4.64 -2.89
C ILE A 280 -3.40 -4.55 -4.42
N GLU A 281 -4.34 -5.28 -5.01
CA GLU A 281 -4.68 -5.22 -6.44
C GLU A 281 -6.20 -5.31 -6.63
N GLY A 282 -6.70 -4.77 -7.76
CA GLY A 282 -8.13 -4.75 -8.07
C GLY A 282 -8.79 -3.39 -7.87
N THR A 283 -8.06 -2.29 -8.06
CA THR A 283 -8.60 -0.92 -7.93
C THR A 283 -9.85 -0.73 -8.78
N ARG A 284 -9.80 -1.16 -10.05
CA ARG A 284 -10.92 -1.08 -10.99
C ARG A 284 -12.14 -1.87 -10.51
N VAL A 285 -11.92 -3.04 -9.93
CA VAL A 285 -13.01 -3.90 -9.40
C VAL A 285 -13.70 -3.19 -8.25
N LEU A 286 -12.94 -2.65 -7.29
CA LEU A 286 -13.51 -1.92 -6.17
C LEU A 286 -14.24 -0.64 -6.61
N GLN A 287 -13.72 0.09 -7.60
CA GLN A 287 -14.38 1.27 -8.17
C GLN A 287 -15.73 0.93 -8.83
N ILE A 288 -15.79 -0.17 -9.59
CA ILE A 288 -17.05 -0.65 -10.20
C ILE A 288 -18.07 -1.01 -9.11
N LEU A 289 -17.63 -1.70 -8.06
CA LEU A 289 -18.51 -2.10 -6.95
C LEU A 289 -19.01 -0.89 -6.15
N GLU A 290 -18.17 0.13 -5.94
CA GLU A 290 -18.50 1.34 -5.17
C GLU A 290 -19.59 2.20 -5.82
N VAL A 291 -19.66 2.22 -7.15
CA VAL A 291 -20.66 3.00 -7.88
C VAL A 291 -21.93 2.22 -8.22
N ALA A 292 -22.06 0.98 -7.72
CA ALA A 292 -23.24 0.17 -7.95
C ALA A 292 -24.51 0.85 -7.39
N ASP A 293 -25.61 0.71 -8.11
CA ASP A 293 -26.92 1.16 -7.64
C ASP A 293 -27.36 0.34 -6.43
N THR A 294 -27.98 1.02 -5.47
CA THR A 294 -28.40 0.41 -4.20
C THR A 294 -29.82 0.79 -3.83
N LEU A 295 -30.57 -0.15 -3.22
CA LEU A 295 -31.80 0.11 -2.49
C LEU A 295 -31.55 -0.19 -1.01
N ASN A 296 -31.67 0.82 -0.15
CA ASN A 296 -31.35 0.70 1.29
C ASN A 296 -29.97 0.08 1.53
N GLU A 297 -28.94 0.62 0.86
CA GLU A 297 -27.55 0.15 0.88
C GLU A 297 -27.33 -1.27 0.32
N ARG A 298 -28.36 -1.99 -0.12
CA ARG A 298 -28.20 -3.29 -0.78
C ARG A 298 -28.00 -3.10 -2.29
N PRO A 299 -26.94 -3.65 -2.91
CA PRO A 299 -26.78 -3.58 -4.36
C PRO A 299 -28.00 -4.14 -5.11
N VAL A 300 -28.49 -3.38 -6.10
CA VAL A 300 -29.62 -3.78 -6.96
C VAL A 300 -29.24 -4.98 -7.81
N TYR A 301 -28.05 -4.94 -8.40
CA TYR A 301 -27.47 -6.05 -9.13
C TYR A 301 -26.65 -6.95 -8.21
N THR A 302 -26.71 -8.25 -8.46
CA THR A 302 -26.01 -9.21 -7.61
C THR A 302 -24.50 -9.12 -7.85
N CYS A 303 -23.78 -8.57 -6.87
CA CYS A 303 -22.32 -8.59 -6.78
C CYS A 303 -21.88 -9.86 -6.04
N ARG A 304 -21.37 -10.87 -6.77
CA ARG A 304 -21.07 -12.21 -6.24
C ARG A 304 -19.57 -12.52 -6.29
N ILE A 305 -19.06 -13.14 -5.23
CA ILE A 305 -17.74 -13.80 -5.23
C ILE A 305 -17.90 -15.14 -5.94
N ILE A 306 -17.42 -15.24 -7.18
CA ILE A 306 -17.57 -16.44 -8.02
C ILE A 306 -16.44 -17.44 -7.82
N ASP A 307 -15.30 -16.98 -7.32
CA ASP A 307 -14.18 -17.83 -6.90
C ASP A 307 -13.34 -17.11 -5.85
N CYS A 308 -12.61 -17.87 -5.01
CA CYS A 308 -11.73 -17.31 -4.00
C CYS A 308 -10.71 -18.35 -3.55
N GLY A 309 -9.61 -17.89 -2.96
CA GLY A 309 -8.57 -18.78 -2.46
C GLY A 309 -7.27 -18.06 -2.12
N ASN A 310 -6.22 -18.85 -1.92
CA ASN A 310 -4.86 -18.33 -1.77
C ASN A 310 -4.37 -17.72 -3.09
N TYR A 311 -3.71 -16.57 -2.99
CA TYR A 311 -2.97 -15.97 -4.08
C TYR A 311 -1.49 -16.35 -3.91
N ARG A 312 -0.95 -17.06 -4.91
CA ARG A 312 0.45 -17.50 -4.98
C ARG A 312 1.12 -16.88 -6.19
#